data_AF-A0A1W9UR13-F1
#
_entry.id   AF-A0A1W9UR13-F1
#
_cell.length_a   1.000
_cell.length_b   1.000
_cell.length_c   1.000
_cell.angle_alpha   90.00
_cell.angle_beta   90.00
_cell.angle_gamma   90.00
#
_symmetry.space_group_name_H-M   'P 1'
#
loop_
_entity.id
_entity.type
_entity.pdbx_description
1 polymer ?
#
loop_
_entity_poly.entity_id
_entity_poly.type
_entity_poly.pdbx_seq_one_letter_code
_entity_poly.pdbx_strand_id
1 'polypeptide(L)'
;MGKNDIQTSCIIVLLFVGLLLLLSIATPVLASALPTSFDLRDINGHSYIGAVRDQGNCGGCYSFGAIAAAESSYNVANDLYDDQAVDFSEAFILWNLSSHYDDFYGCDGAGYEFEELTSLTQYGVSLERDFPYTVTQPSDNSHWDDPRTIFTDWYRIPINDIETTKRVLANIGAVDASVLADDNFIEYDGGIFNNNYTVVQAVLPYYTATNHLTALVGWNDDHDADGLGTWTLRNSWGTSWANDGYMDIGYTSAAVLLESSYLIANPWSGTNYQLSVETSPDVQKWSSGGVLNAHGVDLWGAPASSVDVNSDIIIEAVSDNEMTFARGIYLWGGAGGRVTNNQNIKVKSASQGKQAIAYAVCLQGGQVTNNGLLQADAITNADQALAFGIWVANGKNPITVTNSGKIIAQSKGGIKGDTGSIVSTAPHESTSNTEFQLDWCG
;
A
#
# COMPACT_ATOMS: atom_id res chain seq x y z
N MET A 1 74.07 -33.11 -13.52
CA MET A 1 73.37 -32.63 -14.73
C MET A 1 72.50 -33.76 -15.25
N GLY A 2 71.21 -33.49 -15.44
CA GLY A 2 70.43 -34.15 -16.50
C GLY A 2 69.41 -35.22 -16.10
N LYS A 3 68.16 -34.88 -16.48
CA LYS A 3 67.14 -35.69 -17.18
C LYS A 3 66.19 -36.57 -16.36
N ASN A 4 64.90 -36.18 -16.40
CA ASN A 4 63.80 -36.83 -17.16
C ASN A 4 63.89 -38.36 -17.33
N ASP A 5 62.87 -39.19 -17.15
CA ASP A 5 61.43 -38.98 -17.30
C ASP A 5 60.62 -40.19 -16.73
N ILE A 6 59.38 -39.90 -16.30
CA ILE A 6 58.13 -40.69 -16.45
C ILE A 6 58.04 -42.11 -15.86
N GLN A 7 57.13 -42.27 -14.88
CA GLN A 7 55.95 -43.14 -15.00
C GLN A 7 54.94 -42.86 -13.87
N THR A 8 53.66 -43.05 -14.18
CA THR A 8 52.61 -43.71 -13.35
C THR A 8 51.32 -42.90 -13.13
N SER A 9 50.33 -43.26 -13.95
CA SER A 9 48.94 -43.66 -13.63
C SER A 9 47.87 -42.69 -13.08
N CYS A 10 46.69 -42.86 -13.70
CA CYS A 10 45.37 -42.36 -13.38
C CYS A 10 44.95 -42.52 -11.91
N ILE A 11 44.34 -41.47 -11.35
CA ILE A 11 43.40 -41.55 -10.22
C ILE A 11 42.14 -40.77 -10.61
N ILE A 12 41.02 -41.48 -10.61
CA ILE A 12 39.67 -40.94 -10.70
C ILE A 12 39.37 -40.25 -9.37
N VAL A 13 39.10 -38.95 -9.37
CA VAL A 13 38.62 -38.21 -8.20
C VAL A 13 37.13 -37.89 -8.40
N LEU A 14 36.29 -38.56 -7.62
CA LEU A 14 34.88 -38.19 -7.42
C LEU A 14 34.84 -36.86 -6.65
N LEU A 15 34.33 -35.81 -7.29
CA LEU A 15 34.02 -34.53 -6.65
C LEU A 15 32.64 -34.61 -5.99
N PHE A 16 32.61 -34.70 -4.66
CA PHE A 16 31.45 -34.34 -3.85
C PHE A 16 31.34 -32.82 -3.80
N VAL A 17 30.36 -32.25 -4.49
CA VAL A 17 29.96 -30.85 -4.29
C VAL A 17 28.90 -30.84 -3.20
N GLY A 18 29.31 -30.56 -1.96
CA GLY A 18 28.39 -30.26 -0.87
C GLY A 18 27.79 -28.88 -1.09
N LEU A 19 26.48 -28.82 -1.34
CA LEU A 19 25.69 -27.58 -1.34
C LEU A 19 25.61 -27.09 0.12
N LEU A 20 26.46 -26.14 0.50
CA LEU A 20 26.28 -25.40 1.75
C LEU A 20 25.07 -24.48 1.57
N LEU A 21 23.91 -24.90 2.07
CA LEU A 21 22.83 -23.97 2.39
C LEU A 21 23.35 -23.11 3.55
N LEU A 22 23.83 -21.90 3.24
CA LEU A 22 24.01 -20.87 4.25
C LEU A 22 22.61 -20.52 4.77
N LEU A 23 22.19 -21.13 5.87
CA LEU A 23 21.16 -20.51 6.72
C LEU A 23 21.78 -19.21 7.24
N SER A 24 21.53 -18.13 6.50
CA SER A 24 21.66 -16.78 7.01
C SER A 24 20.77 -16.70 8.25
N ILE A 25 21.40 -16.59 9.42
CA ILE A 25 20.73 -16.12 10.63
C ILE A 25 20.38 -14.67 10.31
N ALA A 26 19.21 -14.45 9.70
CA ALA A 26 18.82 -13.13 9.26
C ALA A 26 18.58 -12.28 10.51
N THR A 27 19.48 -11.36 10.80
CA THR A 27 19.05 -10.05 11.29
C THR A 27 17.89 -9.64 10.38
N PRO A 28 16.70 -9.32 10.92
CA PRO A 28 15.55 -8.96 10.10
C PRO A 28 16.03 -7.94 9.07
N VAL A 29 15.79 -8.23 7.79
CA VAL A 29 16.18 -7.35 6.69
C VAL A 29 15.36 -6.09 6.90
N LEU A 30 15.92 -5.13 7.63
CA LEU A 30 15.37 -3.80 7.75
C LEU A 30 15.19 -3.32 6.31
N ALA A 31 13.94 -3.16 5.90
CA ALA A 31 13.65 -2.39 4.71
C ALA A 31 14.31 -1.01 4.92
N SER A 32 15.12 -0.57 3.95
CA SER A 32 16.03 0.57 4.13
C SER A 32 15.33 1.76 4.80
N ALA A 33 16.05 2.46 5.67
CA ALA A 33 15.55 3.70 6.26
C ALA A 33 15.09 4.66 5.16
N LEU A 34 13.86 5.13 5.25
CA LEU A 34 13.28 6.09 4.32
C LEU A 34 13.81 7.50 4.64
N PRO A 35 13.94 8.38 3.63
CA PRO A 35 14.28 9.78 3.88
C PRO A 35 13.12 10.49 4.60
N THR A 36 13.43 11.59 5.30
CA THR A 36 12.42 12.42 5.98
C THR A 36 11.48 13.14 5.01
N SER A 37 11.92 13.34 3.77
CA SER A 37 11.08 13.83 2.68
C SER A 37 11.41 13.17 1.35
N PHE A 38 10.44 13.18 0.45
CA PHE A 38 10.55 12.64 -0.90
C PHE A 38 9.48 13.27 -1.79
N ASP A 39 9.79 13.44 -3.07
CA ASP A 39 8.89 14.03 -4.04
C ASP A 39 9.14 13.42 -5.43
N LEU A 40 8.11 12.81 -6.03
CA LEU A 40 8.17 12.26 -7.39
C LEU A 40 8.48 13.32 -8.45
N ARG A 41 8.25 14.59 -8.13
CA ARG A 41 8.54 15.73 -9.01
C ARG A 41 10.03 16.10 -9.03
N ASP A 42 10.81 15.60 -8.06
CA ASP A 42 12.24 15.87 -7.94
C ASP A 42 13.00 14.66 -7.37
N ILE A 43 13.19 13.65 -8.21
CA ILE A 43 14.08 12.53 -7.93
C ILE A 43 15.41 12.81 -8.64
N ASN A 44 16.39 13.31 -7.89
CA ASN A 44 17.71 13.70 -8.41
C ASN A 44 17.64 14.74 -9.55
N GLY A 45 16.70 15.69 -9.48
CA GLY A 45 16.50 16.73 -10.49
C GLY A 45 15.58 16.34 -11.65
N HIS A 46 14.91 15.20 -11.57
CA HIS A 46 14.01 14.68 -12.61
C HIS A 46 12.60 14.44 -12.06
N SER A 47 11.57 14.78 -12.86
CA SER A 47 10.17 14.50 -12.53
C SER A 47 9.71 13.20 -13.15
N TYR A 48 9.25 12.26 -12.32
CA TYR A 48 8.66 10.98 -12.74
C TYR A 48 7.13 11.03 -12.84
N ILE A 49 6.56 12.22 -12.78
CA ILE A 49 5.12 12.47 -12.91
C ILE A 49 4.85 13.59 -13.92
N GLY A 50 3.78 13.43 -14.70
CA GLY A 50 3.35 14.39 -15.72
C GLY A 50 2.74 15.67 -15.15
N ALA A 51 2.38 16.59 -16.04
CA ALA A 51 1.81 17.89 -15.69
C ALA A 51 0.44 17.76 -15.00
N VAL A 52 0.10 18.65 -14.08
CA VAL A 52 -1.26 18.74 -13.50
C VAL A 52 -2.31 18.94 -14.61
N ARG A 53 -3.40 18.18 -14.50
CA ARG A 53 -4.50 18.16 -15.47
C ARG A 53 -5.75 18.82 -14.88
N ASP A 54 -6.76 19.07 -15.72
CA ASP A 54 -7.97 19.79 -15.34
C ASP A 54 -9.22 19.03 -15.80
N GLN A 55 -9.95 18.45 -14.84
CA GLN A 55 -11.22 17.76 -15.06
C GLN A 55 -12.39 18.73 -15.30
N GLY A 56 -12.18 20.05 -15.13
CA GLY A 56 -13.22 21.05 -15.19
C GLY A 56 -14.39 20.73 -14.26
N ASN A 57 -15.61 20.84 -14.77
CA ASN A 57 -16.85 20.57 -14.00
C ASN A 57 -17.33 19.11 -14.12
N CYS A 58 -16.46 18.20 -14.57
CA CYS A 58 -16.76 16.77 -14.66
C CYS A 58 -16.51 16.09 -13.31
N GLY A 59 -17.38 15.18 -12.87
CA GLY A 59 -17.12 14.25 -11.76
C GLY A 59 -16.10 13.16 -12.11
N GLY A 60 -15.09 13.46 -12.93
CA GLY A 60 -14.16 12.49 -13.49
C GLY A 60 -12.94 12.17 -12.62
N CYS A 61 -12.88 12.67 -11.38
CA CYS A 61 -11.71 12.54 -10.49
C CYS A 61 -11.16 11.11 -10.38
N TYR A 62 -12.04 10.10 -10.42
CA TYR A 62 -11.65 8.69 -10.39
C TYR A 62 -10.71 8.31 -11.55
N SER A 63 -10.95 8.87 -12.74
CA SER A 63 -10.08 8.68 -13.89
C SER A 63 -8.75 9.42 -13.70
N PHE A 64 -8.79 10.67 -13.25
CA PHE A 64 -7.58 11.49 -13.09
C PHE A 64 -6.64 10.96 -11.99
N GLY A 65 -7.18 10.53 -10.85
CA GLY A 65 -6.39 9.91 -9.76
C GLY A 65 -5.71 8.62 -10.23
N ALA A 66 -6.48 7.73 -10.86
CA ALA A 66 -5.99 6.48 -11.43
C ALA A 66 -4.92 6.71 -12.50
N ILE A 67 -5.13 7.66 -13.40
CA ILE A 67 -4.16 8.02 -14.44
C ILE A 67 -2.88 8.59 -13.83
N ALA A 68 -2.94 9.46 -12.83
CA ALA A 68 -1.74 9.96 -12.16
C ALA A 68 -0.93 8.83 -11.49
N ALA A 69 -1.60 7.87 -10.85
CA ALA A 69 -0.96 6.66 -10.30
C ALA A 69 -0.37 5.78 -11.41
N ALA A 70 -1.08 5.62 -12.53
CA ALA A 70 -0.66 4.83 -13.67
C ALA A 70 0.57 5.41 -14.39
N GLU A 71 0.55 6.71 -14.69
CA GLU A 71 1.66 7.45 -15.29
C GLU A 71 2.91 7.30 -14.43
N SER A 72 2.80 7.62 -13.14
CA SER A 72 3.95 7.57 -12.25
C SER A 72 4.51 6.16 -12.09
N SER A 73 3.65 5.16 -11.90
CA SER A 73 4.10 3.77 -11.76
C SER A 73 4.76 3.26 -13.04
N TYR A 74 4.25 3.65 -14.20
CA TYR A 74 4.85 3.31 -15.49
C TYR A 74 6.19 4.02 -15.70
N ASN A 75 6.27 5.31 -15.36
CA ASN A 75 7.45 6.13 -15.47
C ASN A 75 8.59 5.60 -14.60
N VAL A 76 8.33 5.33 -13.31
CA VAL A 76 9.31 4.75 -12.39
C VAL A 76 9.78 3.37 -12.88
N ALA A 77 8.86 2.51 -13.32
CA ALA A 77 9.20 1.15 -13.76
C ALA A 77 10.03 1.11 -15.06
N ASN A 78 9.97 2.16 -15.88
CA ASN A 78 10.66 2.22 -17.18
C ASN A 78 11.76 3.30 -17.23
N ASP A 79 12.05 3.95 -16.10
CA ASP A 79 12.99 5.08 -16.00
C ASP A 79 12.69 6.21 -17.00
N LEU A 80 11.41 6.58 -17.10
CA LEU A 80 10.93 7.69 -17.91
C LEU A 80 10.67 8.90 -17.03
N TYR A 81 11.22 10.04 -17.40
CA TYR A 81 11.11 11.28 -16.63
C TYR A 81 11.13 12.51 -17.52
N ASP A 82 10.71 13.64 -16.97
CA ASP A 82 10.60 14.94 -17.65
C ASP A 82 9.81 14.80 -18.96
N ASP A 83 10.36 15.25 -20.08
CA ASP A 83 9.74 15.20 -21.41
C ASP A 83 9.49 13.76 -21.93
N GLN A 84 10.03 12.74 -21.25
CA GLN A 84 9.81 11.33 -21.59
C GLN A 84 8.65 10.70 -20.82
N ALA A 85 8.15 11.38 -19.78
CA ALA A 85 7.03 10.90 -18.99
C ALA A 85 5.83 10.58 -19.88
N VAL A 86 5.20 9.44 -19.63
CA VAL A 86 4.00 9.04 -20.37
C VAL A 86 2.82 9.94 -20.03
N ASP A 87 1.95 10.18 -21.02
CA ASP A 87 0.72 10.97 -20.90
C ASP A 87 -0.46 10.07 -21.30
N PHE A 88 -1.14 9.52 -20.31
CA PHE A 88 -2.25 8.57 -20.52
C PHE A 88 -3.60 9.30 -20.59
N SER A 89 -4.54 8.70 -21.31
CA SER A 89 -5.87 9.28 -21.55
C SER A 89 -6.81 9.07 -20.36
N GLU A 90 -7.19 10.14 -19.68
CA GLU A 90 -8.30 10.12 -18.72
C GLU A 90 -9.65 9.83 -19.42
N ALA A 91 -9.77 10.28 -20.67
CA ALA A 91 -10.95 10.05 -21.49
C ALA A 91 -11.23 8.56 -21.70
N PHE A 92 -10.18 7.73 -21.80
CA PHE A 92 -10.31 6.31 -22.03
C PHE A 92 -11.05 5.59 -20.89
N ILE A 93 -10.70 5.89 -19.64
CA ILE A 93 -11.43 5.36 -18.48
C ILE A 93 -12.88 5.88 -18.48
N LEU A 94 -13.08 7.19 -18.66
CA LEU A 94 -14.40 7.83 -18.59
C LEU A 94 -15.38 7.31 -19.65
N TRP A 95 -14.94 7.21 -20.90
CA TRP A 95 -15.82 7.09 -22.06
C TRP A 95 -15.71 5.76 -22.79
N ASN A 96 -14.56 5.08 -22.76
CA ASN A 96 -14.39 3.78 -23.41
C ASN A 96 -14.60 2.62 -22.44
N LEU A 97 -14.12 2.75 -21.20
CA LEU A 97 -14.26 1.69 -20.21
C LEU A 97 -15.63 1.70 -19.51
N SER A 98 -16.41 2.78 -19.61
CA SER A 98 -17.74 2.86 -19.00
C SER A 98 -18.77 1.86 -19.54
N SER A 99 -18.58 1.31 -20.75
CA SER A 99 -19.43 0.21 -21.23
C SER A 99 -19.03 -1.18 -20.69
N HIS A 100 -17.94 -1.27 -19.94
CA HIS A 100 -17.38 -2.52 -19.40
C HIS A 100 -17.49 -2.62 -17.89
N TYR A 101 -17.86 -1.53 -17.21
CA TYR A 101 -18.01 -1.41 -15.77
C TYR A 101 -19.31 -0.68 -15.47
N ASP A 102 -20.21 -1.32 -14.74
CA ASP A 102 -21.54 -0.78 -14.42
C ASP A 102 -21.47 0.44 -13.49
N ASP A 103 -20.31 0.64 -12.85
CA ASP A 103 -20.07 1.70 -11.87
C ASP A 103 -19.30 2.89 -12.44
N PHE A 104 -19.00 2.94 -13.75
CA PHE A 104 -18.42 4.13 -14.38
C PHE A 104 -19.49 4.98 -15.07
N TYR A 105 -19.79 6.15 -14.50
CA TYR A 105 -20.87 7.04 -14.97
C TYR A 105 -20.34 8.27 -15.71
N GLY A 106 -19.13 8.19 -16.29
CA GLY A 106 -18.52 9.31 -16.98
C GLY A 106 -18.33 10.51 -16.04
N CYS A 107 -18.95 11.64 -16.35
CA CYS A 107 -18.88 12.85 -15.51
C CYS A 107 -19.83 12.88 -14.33
N ASP A 108 -20.68 11.87 -14.14
CA ASP A 108 -21.53 11.74 -12.95
C ASP A 108 -20.83 11.02 -11.80
N GLY A 109 -19.56 10.63 -11.97
CA GLY A 109 -18.74 9.95 -10.97
C GLY A 109 -18.52 8.47 -11.29
N ALA A 110 -18.03 7.75 -10.29
CA ALA A 110 -17.92 6.31 -10.31
C ALA A 110 -18.39 5.69 -8.99
N GLY A 111 -18.73 4.40 -9.03
CA GLY A 111 -18.92 3.57 -7.86
C GLY A 111 -17.63 3.30 -7.10
N TYR A 112 -17.71 2.50 -6.05
CA TYR A 112 -16.72 2.45 -4.99
C TYR A 112 -16.13 1.04 -4.85
N GLU A 113 -15.30 0.61 -5.81
CA GLU A 113 -14.70 -0.73 -5.76
C GLU A 113 -13.27 -0.82 -6.34
N PHE A 114 -12.53 0.31 -6.43
CA PHE A 114 -11.21 0.38 -7.08
C PHE A 114 -11.23 -0.14 -8.52
N GLU A 115 -12.38 0.02 -9.19
CA GLU A 115 -12.60 -0.49 -10.53
C GLU A 115 -11.74 0.23 -11.54
N GLU A 116 -11.41 1.51 -11.31
CA GLU A 116 -10.50 2.30 -12.12
C GLU A 116 -9.15 1.61 -12.25
N LEU A 117 -8.55 1.15 -11.15
CA LEU A 117 -7.29 0.39 -11.20
C LEU A 117 -7.49 -1.03 -11.75
N THR A 118 -8.61 -1.68 -11.45
CA THR A 118 -8.94 -2.99 -12.01
C THR A 118 -9.07 -2.93 -13.53
N SER A 119 -9.63 -1.86 -14.08
CA SER A 119 -9.80 -1.64 -15.51
C SER A 119 -8.45 -1.47 -16.22
N LEU A 120 -7.51 -0.77 -15.60
CA LEU A 120 -6.14 -0.58 -16.11
C LEU A 120 -5.34 -1.88 -16.18
N THR A 121 -5.67 -2.85 -15.34
CA THR A 121 -5.06 -4.18 -15.38
C THR A 121 -5.82 -5.16 -16.29
N GLN A 122 -7.10 -4.91 -16.61
CA GLN A 122 -7.90 -5.80 -17.49
C GLN A 122 -7.81 -5.38 -18.97
N TYR A 123 -7.96 -4.08 -19.22
CA TYR A 123 -8.11 -3.51 -20.55
C TYR A 123 -7.00 -2.51 -20.88
N GLY A 124 -6.29 -2.01 -19.87
CA GLY A 124 -5.25 -1.01 -20.05
C GLY A 124 -5.80 0.38 -20.35
N VAL A 125 -4.91 1.26 -20.76
CA VAL A 125 -5.21 2.66 -21.12
C VAL A 125 -4.46 3.08 -22.37
N SER A 126 -5.10 3.89 -23.21
CA SER A 126 -4.48 4.55 -24.36
C SER A 126 -3.75 5.83 -23.95
N LEU A 127 -3.06 6.45 -24.90
CA LEU A 127 -2.38 7.72 -24.68
C LEU A 127 -3.34 8.88 -24.88
N GLU A 128 -3.11 10.00 -24.17
CA GLU A 128 -3.93 11.21 -24.32
C GLU A 128 -3.96 11.71 -25.76
N ARG A 129 -2.84 11.64 -26.48
CA ARG A 129 -2.78 12.07 -27.89
C ARG A 129 -3.67 11.25 -28.82
N ASP A 130 -4.00 10.01 -28.45
CA ASP A 130 -4.82 9.11 -29.25
C ASP A 130 -6.30 9.29 -28.88
N PHE A 131 -6.60 9.54 -27.60
CA PHE A 131 -7.95 9.88 -27.14
C PHE A 131 -7.97 11.05 -26.14
N PRO A 132 -8.01 12.31 -26.61
CA PRO A 132 -7.91 13.48 -25.74
C PRO A 132 -9.10 13.67 -24.80
N TYR A 133 -8.83 14.20 -23.61
CA TYR A 133 -9.85 14.52 -22.61
C TYR A 133 -10.86 15.57 -23.10
N THR A 134 -12.13 15.27 -22.86
CA THR A 134 -13.25 16.21 -22.99
C THR A 134 -14.23 16.03 -21.84
N VAL A 135 -14.77 17.16 -21.37
CA VAL A 135 -15.78 17.20 -20.29
C VAL A 135 -17.10 16.54 -20.72
N THR A 136 -17.36 16.43 -22.03
CA THR A 136 -18.54 15.72 -22.56
C THR A 136 -18.11 14.49 -23.33
N GLN A 137 -18.90 13.42 -23.27
CA GLN A 137 -18.68 12.22 -24.08
C GLN A 137 -18.53 12.60 -25.56
N PRO A 138 -17.38 12.27 -26.18
CA PRO A 138 -17.20 12.47 -27.61
C PRO A 138 -18.25 11.71 -28.42
N SER A 139 -18.68 12.28 -29.54
CA SER A 139 -19.60 11.59 -30.46
C SER A 139 -18.99 10.35 -31.11
N ASP A 140 -17.66 10.27 -31.10
CA ASP A 140 -16.89 9.15 -31.58
C ASP A 140 -16.27 8.40 -30.39
N ASN A 141 -16.66 7.15 -30.19
CA ASN A 141 -16.08 6.25 -29.20
C ASN A 141 -15.20 5.18 -29.84
N SER A 142 -14.70 5.40 -31.06
CA SER A 142 -13.87 4.43 -31.81
C SER A 142 -12.43 4.28 -31.31
N HIS A 143 -12.16 4.66 -30.06
CA HIS A 143 -10.84 4.64 -29.45
C HIS A 143 -10.51 3.30 -28.75
N TRP A 144 -11.43 2.34 -28.76
CA TRP A 144 -11.20 1.00 -28.18
C TRP A 144 -10.01 0.26 -28.81
N ASP A 145 -9.79 0.46 -30.10
CA ASP A 145 -8.74 -0.20 -30.88
C ASP A 145 -7.39 0.53 -30.82
N ASP A 146 -7.30 1.65 -30.09
CA ASP A 146 -6.03 2.36 -29.88
C ASP A 146 -5.01 1.47 -29.13
N PRO A 147 -3.70 1.68 -29.34
CA PRO A 147 -2.67 0.99 -28.58
C PRO A 147 -2.82 1.26 -27.08
N ARG A 148 -2.78 0.20 -26.27
CA ARG A 148 -3.00 0.27 -24.83
C ARG A 148 -1.84 -0.27 -24.03
N THR A 149 -1.57 0.37 -22.90
CA THR A 149 -0.68 -0.13 -21.86
C THR A 149 -1.50 -0.85 -20.81
N ILE A 150 -1.21 -2.14 -20.59
CA ILE A 150 -1.89 -2.96 -19.58
C ILE A 150 -0.96 -3.13 -18.38
N PHE A 151 -1.48 -2.83 -17.20
CA PHE A 151 -0.75 -2.95 -15.93
C PHE A 151 -0.82 -4.38 -15.40
N THR A 152 0.22 -4.78 -14.68
CA THR A 152 0.37 -6.16 -14.19
C THR A 152 -0.60 -6.46 -13.04
N ASP A 153 -0.73 -5.55 -12.08
CA ASP A 153 -1.58 -5.74 -10.90
C ASP A 153 -1.83 -4.41 -10.18
N TRP A 154 -2.66 -4.41 -9.14
CA TRP A 154 -2.80 -3.30 -8.19
C TRP A 154 -2.96 -3.84 -6.77
N TYR A 155 -2.65 -3.03 -5.76
CA TYR A 155 -2.79 -3.43 -4.35
C TYR A 155 -3.29 -2.27 -3.50
N ARG A 156 -4.16 -2.57 -2.54
CA ARG A 156 -4.60 -1.64 -1.50
C ARG A 156 -3.54 -1.48 -0.41
N ILE A 157 -3.33 -0.27 0.09
CA ILE A 157 -2.48 0.02 1.24
C ILE A 157 -3.31 -0.14 2.54
N PRO A 158 -2.77 -0.73 3.62
CA PRO A 158 -3.50 -0.78 4.89
C PRO A 158 -3.86 0.62 5.39
N ILE A 159 -5.02 0.72 6.04
CA ILE A 159 -5.57 2.00 6.51
C ILE A 159 -4.56 2.72 7.41
N ASN A 160 -4.29 3.99 7.09
CA ASN A 160 -3.36 4.86 7.81
C ASN A 160 -1.93 4.30 7.97
N ASP A 161 -1.50 3.35 7.11
CA ASP A 161 -0.14 2.83 7.12
C ASP A 161 0.83 3.78 6.37
N ILE A 162 1.27 4.82 7.09
CA ILE A 162 2.18 5.85 6.60
C ILE A 162 3.47 5.24 6.04
N GLU A 163 4.04 4.25 6.71
CA GLU A 163 5.31 3.67 6.27
C GLU A 163 5.14 2.93 4.95
N THR A 164 4.09 2.11 4.82
CA THR A 164 3.80 1.40 3.56
C THR A 164 3.56 2.41 2.43
N THR A 165 2.79 3.48 2.65
CA THR A 165 2.57 4.54 1.65
C THR A 165 3.90 5.17 1.20
N LYS A 166 4.81 5.50 2.12
CA LYS A 166 6.13 6.05 1.77
C LYS A 166 6.97 5.05 0.96
N ARG A 167 6.93 3.76 1.30
CA ARG A 167 7.63 2.72 0.54
C ARG A 167 7.07 2.59 -0.87
N VAL A 168 5.76 2.68 -1.03
CA VAL A 168 5.13 2.69 -2.36
C VAL A 168 5.57 3.91 -3.16
N LEU A 169 5.49 5.12 -2.60
CA LEU A 169 5.95 6.35 -3.25
C LEU A 169 7.43 6.26 -3.67
N ALA A 170 8.29 5.74 -2.79
CA ALA A 170 9.72 5.67 -3.03
C ALA A 170 10.15 4.64 -4.07
N ASN A 171 9.38 3.55 -4.23
CA ASN A 171 9.84 2.41 -5.03
C ASN A 171 8.89 1.99 -6.17
N ILE A 172 7.63 2.43 -6.16
CA ILE A 172 6.63 2.09 -7.17
C ILE A 172 6.21 3.33 -7.95
N GLY A 173 5.74 4.37 -7.27
CA GLY A 173 5.17 5.56 -7.90
C GLY A 173 4.06 6.18 -7.07
N ALA A 174 3.29 7.07 -7.70
CA ALA A 174 2.20 7.78 -7.05
C ALA A 174 1.12 6.83 -6.52
N VAL A 175 0.54 7.21 -5.39
CA VAL A 175 -0.51 6.47 -4.71
C VAL A 175 -1.85 7.08 -5.09
N ASP A 176 -2.76 6.25 -5.59
CA ASP A 176 -4.15 6.62 -5.79
C ASP A 176 -4.84 6.73 -4.43
N ALA A 177 -5.38 7.91 -4.10
CA ALA A 177 -5.83 8.25 -2.76
C ALA A 177 -7.14 9.04 -2.75
N SER A 178 -8.14 8.50 -2.07
CA SER A 178 -9.43 9.16 -1.86
C SER A 178 -9.32 10.19 -0.74
N VAL A 179 -10.01 11.31 -0.91
CA VAL A 179 -10.15 12.34 0.11
C VAL A 179 -11.60 12.74 0.30
N LEU A 180 -11.90 13.31 1.48
CA LEU A 180 -13.10 14.09 1.71
C LEU A 180 -12.81 15.56 1.43
N ALA A 181 -13.12 16.01 0.22
CA ALA A 181 -13.06 17.40 -0.19
C ALA A 181 -14.30 18.16 0.32
N ASP A 182 -14.14 18.81 1.48
CA ASP A 182 -15.13 19.75 2.03
C ASP A 182 -14.93 21.17 1.47
N ASP A 183 -15.74 22.13 1.93
CA ASP A 183 -15.63 23.52 1.47
C ASP A 183 -14.23 24.11 1.72
N ASN A 184 -13.58 23.77 2.85
CA ASN A 184 -12.23 24.23 3.14
C ASN A 184 -11.20 23.63 2.20
N PHE A 185 -11.37 22.36 1.80
CA PHE A 185 -10.51 21.70 0.81
C PHE A 185 -10.63 22.42 -0.53
N ILE A 186 -11.85 22.73 -0.95
CA ILE A 186 -12.12 23.42 -2.23
C ILE A 186 -11.49 24.83 -2.23
N GLU A 187 -11.64 25.56 -1.13
CA GLU A 187 -11.15 26.94 -0.95
C GLU A 187 -9.65 27.04 -0.63
N TYR A 188 -8.94 25.91 -0.46
CA TYR A 188 -7.52 25.89 -0.11
C TYR A 188 -6.67 26.66 -1.14
N ASP A 189 -5.84 27.59 -0.65
CA ASP A 189 -4.99 28.46 -1.46
C ASP A 189 -3.50 28.43 -1.04
N GLY A 190 -3.13 27.61 -0.04
CA GLY A 190 -1.74 27.43 0.39
C GLY A 190 -1.59 27.02 1.86
N GLY A 191 -0.34 26.76 2.28
CA GLY A 191 -0.03 26.28 3.64
C GLY A 191 -0.30 24.77 3.80
N ILE A 192 -0.54 24.30 5.03
CA ILE A 192 -0.81 22.88 5.28
C ILE A 192 -2.29 22.69 5.50
N PHE A 193 -2.90 21.85 4.68
CA PHE A 193 -4.30 21.48 4.82
C PHE A 193 -4.46 20.47 5.96
N ASN A 194 -5.29 20.80 6.94
CA ASN A 194 -5.56 19.95 8.08
C ASN A 194 -7.03 20.08 8.51
N ASN A 195 -7.72 18.95 8.71
CA ASN A 195 -9.10 18.92 9.17
C ASN A 195 -9.33 17.76 10.15
N ASN A 196 -10.53 17.69 10.73
CA ASN A 196 -10.87 16.69 11.74
C ASN A 196 -11.41 15.37 11.16
N TYR A 197 -11.45 15.22 9.84
CA TYR A 197 -11.92 13.99 9.18
C TYR A 197 -10.80 12.96 9.15
N THR A 198 -10.55 12.36 10.31
CA THR A 198 -9.39 11.49 10.55
C THR A 198 -9.74 10.01 10.74
N VAL A 199 -11.04 9.67 10.90
CA VAL A 199 -11.50 8.34 11.32
C VAL A 199 -12.38 7.66 10.28
N VAL A 200 -12.34 6.33 10.24
CA VAL A 200 -13.32 5.52 9.51
C VAL A 200 -14.69 5.65 10.18
N GLN A 201 -15.71 6.15 9.45
CA GLN A 201 -17.03 6.45 10.02
C GLN A 201 -18.00 5.25 10.07
N ALA A 202 -17.67 4.12 9.42
CA ALA A 202 -18.51 2.93 9.38
C ALA A 202 -17.72 1.63 9.60
N VAL A 203 -18.38 0.64 10.21
CA VAL A 203 -17.83 -0.69 10.50
C VAL A 203 -17.90 -1.55 9.23
N LEU A 204 -16.74 -1.84 8.62
CA LEU A 204 -16.47 -2.66 7.41
C LEU A 204 -16.81 -1.99 6.04
N PRO A 205 -16.24 -2.50 4.93
CA PRO A 205 -14.88 -2.26 4.43
C PRO A 205 -14.87 -1.42 3.13
N TYR A 206 -16.04 -0.88 2.74
CA TYR A 206 -16.31 -0.28 1.43
C TYR A 206 -16.93 1.12 1.53
N TYR A 207 -16.83 1.80 2.67
CA TYR A 207 -17.32 3.18 2.73
C TYR A 207 -16.64 3.98 3.83
N THR A 208 -15.60 4.71 3.45
CA THR A 208 -15.30 5.99 4.06
C THR A 208 -16.12 7.05 3.35
N ALA A 209 -16.57 8.06 4.08
CA ALA A 209 -17.15 9.24 3.46
C ALA A 209 -16.03 10.05 2.77
N THR A 210 -15.63 9.62 1.58
CA THR A 210 -14.77 10.32 0.63
C THR A 210 -15.63 10.73 -0.58
N ASN A 211 -15.25 11.79 -1.28
CA ASN A 211 -16.03 12.32 -2.40
C ASN A 211 -15.17 12.80 -3.58
N HIS A 212 -13.85 12.63 -3.48
CA HIS A 212 -12.89 13.07 -4.49
C HIS A 212 -11.69 12.12 -4.50
N LEU A 213 -11.16 11.80 -5.68
CA LEU A 213 -9.98 10.97 -5.86
C LEU A 213 -8.80 11.84 -6.34
N THR A 214 -7.63 11.59 -5.77
CA THR A 214 -6.40 12.36 -5.98
C THR A 214 -5.20 11.42 -6.05
N ALA A 215 -4.00 11.95 -6.28
CA ALA A 215 -2.78 11.16 -6.18
C ALA A 215 -1.82 11.73 -5.14
N LEU A 216 -1.31 10.91 -4.24
CA LEU A 216 -0.16 11.29 -3.42
C LEU A 216 1.12 11.11 -4.21
N VAL A 217 2.01 12.10 -4.13
CA VAL A 217 3.22 12.16 -4.94
C VAL A 217 4.50 12.41 -4.14
N GLY A 218 4.37 12.61 -2.84
CA GLY A 218 5.50 12.90 -1.97
C GLY A 218 5.10 12.94 -0.51
N TRP A 219 6.09 13.13 0.36
CA TRP A 219 5.88 13.35 1.78
C TRP A 219 6.95 14.25 2.38
N ASN A 220 6.65 14.80 3.55
CA ASN A 220 7.59 15.51 4.40
C ASN A 220 7.24 15.30 5.88
N ASP A 221 8.13 14.65 6.63
CA ASP A 221 7.95 14.37 8.07
C ASP A 221 8.03 15.63 8.95
N ASP A 222 8.67 16.70 8.47
CA ASP A 222 9.05 17.88 9.26
C ASP A 222 8.26 19.15 8.87
N HIS A 223 7.14 19.03 8.15
CA HIS A 223 6.47 20.19 7.55
C HIS A 223 5.41 20.87 8.44
N ASP A 224 4.73 20.15 9.34
CA ASP A 224 3.63 20.72 10.16
C ASP A 224 4.12 21.36 11.47
N ALA A 225 3.45 22.43 11.89
CA ALA A 225 3.71 23.18 13.12
C ALA A 225 3.45 22.35 14.40
N ASP A 226 2.62 21.31 14.30
CA ASP A 226 2.31 20.38 15.40
C ASP A 226 3.26 19.17 15.47
N GLY A 227 4.27 19.07 14.59
CA GLY A 227 5.19 17.93 14.50
C GLY A 227 4.59 16.70 13.80
N LEU A 228 3.52 16.91 13.04
CA LEU A 228 2.90 15.90 12.17
C LEU A 228 3.51 15.99 10.77
N GLY A 229 3.61 14.87 10.07
CA GLY A 229 4.10 14.88 8.69
C GLY A 229 2.98 15.16 7.69
N THR A 230 3.36 15.57 6.48
CA THR A 230 2.44 15.87 5.37
C THR A 230 2.68 14.97 4.18
N TRP A 231 1.61 14.65 3.45
CA TRP A 231 1.68 14.20 2.07
C TRP A 231 1.69 15.40 1.15
N THR A 232 2.36 15.26 0.01
CA THR A 232 2.15 16.13 -1.14
C THR A 232 1.12 15.45 -2.04
N LEU A 233 -0.03 16.10 -2.21
CA LEU A 233 -1.17 15.64 -3.00
C LEU A 233 -1.19 16.39 -4.34
N ARG A 234 -1.33 15.66 -5.46
CA ARG A 234 -1.64 16.17 -6.79
C ARG A 234 -3.15 16.10 -7.01
N ASN A 235 -3.74 17.25 -7.35
CA ASN A 235 -5.15 17.36 -7.68
C ASN A 235 -5.36 17.41 -9.22
N SER A 236 -6.61 17.42 -9.64
CA SER A 236 -7.07 17.41 -11.03
C SER A 236 -7.96 18.62 -11.37
N TRP A 237 -7.75 19.75 -10.70
CA TRP A 237 -8.49 21.01 -10.90
C TRP A 237 -7.63 22.09 -11.59
N GLY A 238 -6.63 21.66 -12.36
CA GLY A 238 -5.72 22.54 -13.08
C GLY A 238 -4.69 23.24 -12.19
N THR A 239 -3.71 23.88 -12.84
CA THR A 239 -2.60 24.57 -12.17
C THR A 239 -3.02 25.89 -11.51
N SER A 240 -4.21 26.42 -11.82
CA SER A 240 -4.71 27.63 -11.16
C SER A 240 -5.21 27.40 -9.74
N TRP A 241 -5.43 26.14 -9.35
CA TRP A 241 -5.87 25.80 -8.01
C TRP A 241 -4.68 25.62 -7.07
N ALA A 242 -4.71 26.31 -5.92
CA ALA A 242 -3.73 26.22 -4.85
C ALA A 242 -2.26 26.38 -5.31
N ASN A 243 -1.37 25.46 -4.91
CA ASN A 243 0.06 25.51 -5.22
C ASN A 243 0.34 24.83 -6.56
N ASP A 244 -0.05 25.47 -7.66
CA ASP A 244 0.10 24.94 -9.02
C ASP A 244 -0.56 23.57 -9.22
N GLY A 245 -1.70 23.33 -8.56
CA GLY A 245 -2.43 22.07 -8.58
C GLY A 245 -2.08 21.07 -7.48
N TYR A 246 -1.24 21.47 -6.52
CA TYR A 246 -0.80 20.63 -5.41
C TYR A 246 -1.24 21.17 -4.05
N MET A 247 -1.32 20.26 -3.08
CA MET A 247 -1.64 20.54 -1.68
C MET A 247 -0.69 19.78 -0.78
N ASP A 248 -0.16 20.43 0.25
CA ASP A 248 0.44 19.73 1.38
C ASP A 248 -0.66 19.44 2.41
N ILE A 249 -0.91 18.17 2.67
CA ILE A 249 -2.01 17.69 3.52
C ILE A 249 -1.46 16.86 4.68
N GLY A 250 -1.92 17.11 5.90
CA GLY A 250 -1.49 16.32 7.08
C GLY A 250 -1.76 14.83 6.90
N TYR A 251 -0.90 13.96 7.45
CA TYR A 251 -0.94 12.51 7.19
C TYR A 251 -2.29 11.82 7.43
N THR A 252 -3.10 12.35 8.34
CA THR A 252 -4.38 11.79 8.75
C THR A 252 -5.57 12.69 8.41
N SER A 253 -5.34 13.75 7.64
CA SER A 253 -6.36 14.74 7.28
C SER A 253 -7.22 14.24 6.12
N ALA A 254 -8.46 14.73 6.04
CA ALA A 254 -9.39 14.53 4.93
C ALA A 254 -9.57 13.07 4.49
N ALA A 255 -9.45 12.12 5.41
CA ALA A 255 -9.52 10.69 5.10
C ALA A 255 -8.47 10.17 4.08
N VAL A 256 -7.38 10.91 3.83
CA VAL A 256 -6.44 10.71 2.70
C VAL A 256 -5.75 9.33 2.64
N LEU A 257 -5.73 8.57 3.74
CA LEU A 257 -5.20 7.20 3.80
C LEU A 257 -6.20 6.15 4.30
N LEU A 258 -7.50 6.48 4.26
CA LEU A 258 -8.55 5.51 4.57
C LEU A 258 -8.88 4.63 3.34
N GLU A 259 -8.79 5.21 2.14
CA GLU A 259 -8.60 4.47 0.89
C GLU A 259 -7.36 4.96 0.17
N SER A 260 -6.38 4.07 0.06
CA SER A 260 -5.26 4.30 -0.82
C SER A 260 -4.82 2.99 -1.46
N SER A 261 -4.34 3.10 -2.69
CA SER A 261 -3.93 1.96 -3.48
C SER A 261 -2.85 2.38 -4.49
N TYR A 262 -2.20 1.40 -5.09
CA TYR A 262 -1.16 1.64 -6.09
C TYR A 262 -1.18 0.61 -7.19
N LEU A 263 -0.67 1.02 -8.34
CA LEU A 263 -0.67 0.24 -9.57
C LEU A 263 0.73 -0.30 -9.84
N ILE A 264 0.81 -1.53 -10.35
CA ILE A 264 2.05 -2.19 -10.71
C ILE A 264 2.14 -2.27 -12.23
N ALA A 265 3.01 -1.46 -12.83
CA ALA A 265 3.20 -1.44 -14.28
C ALA A 265 3.77 -2.75 -14.82
N ASN A 266 4.91 -3.18 -14.27
CA ASN A 266 5.60 -4.41 -14.64
C ASN A 266 5.66 -5.35 -13.43
N PRO A 267 5.80 -6.69 -13.62
CA PRO A 267 6.05 -7.59 -12.52
C PRO A 267 7.24 -7.09 -11.71
N TRP A 268 7.02 -6.90 -10.41
CA TRP A 268 8.05 -6.32 -9.55
C TRP A 268 9.35 -7.11 -9.61
N SER A 269 10.41 -6.44 -10.06
CA SER A 269 11.75 -6.99 -10.05
C SER A 269 12.40 -6.68 -8.70
N GLY A 270 12.54 -7.71 -7.86
CA GLY A 270 13.21 -7.59 -6.58
C GLY A 270 13.75 -8.93 -6.12
N THR A 271 14.35 -8.96 -4.93
CA THR A 271 14.80 -10.21 -4.33
C THR A 271 13.63 -10.95 -3.69
N ASN A 272 13.46 -12.23 -4.02
CA ASN A 272 12.57 -13.11 -3.27
C ASN A 272 13.27 -13.52 -1.99
N TYR A 273 12.69 -13.18 -0.85
CA TYR A 273 13.24 -13.54 0.45
C TYR A 273 12.52 -14.77 1.00
N GLN A 274 13.26 -15.70 1.60
CA GLN A 274 12.69 -16.81 2.37
C GLN A 274 13.21 -16.67 3.80
N LEU A 275 12.38 -16.14 4.69
CA LEU A 275 12.76 -15.85 6.07
C LEU A 275 12.19 -16.91 7.00
N SER A 276 13.00 -17.42 7.91
CA SER A 276 12.56 -18.28 9.00
C SER A 276 12.89 -17.64 10.35
N VAL A 277 11.86 -17.37 11.15
CA VAL A 277 11.97 -16.71 12.46
C VAL A 277 12.16 -17.77 13.52
N GLU A 278 13.41 -18.12 13.81
CA GLU A 278 13.77 -19.17 14.78
C GLU A 278 13.93 -18.64 16.21
N THR A 279 14.08 -17.32 16.37
CA THR A 279 14.17 -16.63 17.66
C THR A 279 13.27 -15.41 17.65
N SER A 280 12.75 -15.03 18.81
CA SER A 280 11.93 -13.82 18.95
C SER A 280 12.71 -12.60 18.45
N PRO A 281 12.19 -11.84 17.49
CA PRO A 281 12.87 -10.67 16.95
C PRO A 281 12.85 -9.52 17.97
N ASP A 282 13.88 -8.67 17.92
CA ASP A 282 13.87 -7.42 18.66
C ASP A 282 12.79 -6.50 18.08
N VAL A 283 11.93 -5.96 18.95
CA VAL A 283 10.91 -4.98 18.56
C VAL A 283 11.59 -3.70 18.11
N GLN A 284 11.41 -3.33 16.83
CA GLN A 284 11.83 -2.02 16.35
C GLN A 284 10.72 -1.02 16.59
N LYS A 285 11.09 0.17 17.08
CA LYS A 285 10.15 1.28 17.27
C LYS A 285 10.77 2.58 16.78
N TRP A 286 9.97 3.41 16.13
CA TRP A 286 10.37 4.75 15.75
C TRP A 286 9.13 5.64 15.55
N SER A 287 9.33 6.94 15.70
CA SER A 287 8.30 7.94 15.40
C SER A 287 8.52 8.50 14.00
N SER A 288 7.45 8.68 13.24
CA SER A 288 7.45 9.37 11.94
C SER A 288 6.17 10.19 11.83
N GLY A 289 6.31 11.51 11.70
CA GLY A 289 5.19 12.44 11.55
C GLY A 289 4.08 12.31 12.59
N GLY A 290 4.42 12.13 13.87
CA GLY A 290 3.46 11.99 14.97
C GLY A 290 2.80 10.61 15.09
N VAL A 291 3.38 9.59 14.45
CA VAL A 291 2.97 8.19 14.57
C VAL A 291 4.13 7.35 15.11
N LEU A 292 3.91 6.75 16.28
CA LEU A 292 4.80 5.77 16.86
C LEU A 292 4.53 4.40 16.21
N ASN A 293 5.47 3.99 15.38
CA ASN A 293 5.46 2.70 14.71
C ASN A 293 6.18 1.66 15.57
N ALA A 294 5.67 0.42 15.58
CA ALA A 294 6.37 -0.74 16.10
C ALA A 294 6.17 -1.95 15.19
N HIS A 295 7.24 -2.64 14.81
CA HIS A 295 7.13 -3.87 14.02
C HIS A 295 7.94 -5.04 14.58
N GLY A 296 7.53 -6.26 14.20
CA GLY A 296 8.30 -7.48 14.38
C GLY A 296 9.08 -7.83 13.14
N VAL A 297 8.45 -8.59 12.24
CA VAL A 297 8.99 -8.86 10.92
C VAL A 297 8.38 -7.90 9.92
N ASP A 298 9.23 -7.26 9.14
CA ASP A 298 8.84 -6.33 8.11
C ASP A 298 9.67 -6.61 6.87
N LEU A 299 9.00 -7.10 5.83
CA LEU A 299 9.66 -7.61 4.64
C LEU A 299 9.01 -7.06 3.38
N TRP A 300 9.75 -6.21 2.68
CA TRP A 300 9.43 -5.81 1.32
C TRP A 300 10.18 -6.71 0.32
N GLY A 301 9.51 -7.72 -0.23
CA GLY A 301 10.15 -8.75 -1.06
C GLY A 301 9.44 -8.99 -2.40
N ALA A 302 10.10 -9.63 -3.35
CA ALA A 302 9.50 -9.93 -4.65
C ALA A 302 8.34 -10.97 -4.58
N PRO A 303 7.59 -11.20 -5.69
CA PRO A 303 6.32 -11.94 -5.72
C PRO A 303 6.28 -13.40 -5.21
N ALA A 304 7.38 -13.96 -4.75
CA ALA A 304 7.45 -15.30 -4.16
C ALA A 304 8.12 -15.29 -2.77
N SER A 305 8.16 -14.14 -2.10
CA SER A 305 8.76 -14.02 -0.77
C SER A 305 7.93 -14.74 0.29
N SER A 306 8.59 -15.28 1.31
CA SER A 306 7.92 -16.02 2.37
C SER A 306 8.51 -15.77 3.75
N VAL A 307 7.65 -15.93 4.78
CA VAL A 307 8.00 -15.86 6.20
C VAL A 307 7.43 -17.08 6.91
N ASP A 308 8.29 -17.90 7.50
CA ASP A 308 7.93 -19.02 8.37
C ASP A 308 8.26 -18.67 9.83
N VAL A 309 7.26 -18.69 10.71
CA VAL A 309 7.37 -18.23 12.11
C VAL A 309 7.46 -19.42 13.05
N ASN A 310 8.66 -19.65 13.59
CA ASN A 310 8.99 -20.77 14.47
C ASN A 310 9.35 -20.32 15.89
N SER A 311 9.31 -19.01 16.17
CA SER A 311 9.42 -18.41 17.51
C SER A 311 8.31 -17.40 17.79
N ASP A 312 8.08 -17.09 19.06
CA ASP A 312 7.09 -16.08 19.45
C ASP A 312 7.49 -14.67 18.96
N ILE A 313 6.53 -13.90 18.48
CA ILE A 313 6.68 -12.49 18.11
C ILE A 313 5.78 -11.66 19.03
N ILE A 314 6.35 -10.72 19.79
CA ILE A 314 5.60 -9.89 20.75
C ILE A 314 5.92 -8.42 20.50
N ILE A 315 4.95 -7.68 19.97
CA ILE A 315 5.09 -6.28 19.56
C ILE A 315 4.22 -5.39 20.43
N GLU A 316 4.77 -4.26 20.88
CA GLU A 316 4.02 -3.27 21.64
C GLU A 316 4.39 -1.85 21.22
N ALA A 317 3.42 -1.05 20.79
CA ALA A 317 3.51 0.41 20.65
C ALA A 317 2.60 1.07 21.69
N VAL A 318 3.15 1.97 22.50
CA VAL A 318 2.39 2.73 23.51
C VAL A 318 2.86 4.18 23.48
N SER A 319 1.94 5.12 23.25
CA SER A 319 2.21 6.55 23.28
C SER A 319 1.11 7.33 24.01
N ASP A 320 1.47 8.47 24.59
CA ASP A 320 0.51 9.37 25.23
C ASP A 320 -0.04 10.42 24.26
N ASN A 321 0.74 10.80 23.24
CA ASN A 321 0.49 11.97 22.39
C ASN A 321 0.51 11.66 20.88
N GLU A 322 1.05 10.51 20.47
CA GLU A 322 1.12 10.08 19.07
C GLU A 322 0.04 9.05 18.74
N MET A 323 -0.32 8.96 17.46
CA MET A 323 -0.97 7.75 16.96
C MET A 323 -0.03 6.57 17.16
N THR A 324 -0.55 5.38 17.45
CA THR A 324 0.27 4.17 17.50
C THR A 324 -0.11 3.21 16.38
N PHE A 325 0.89 2.71 15.67
CA PHE A 325 0.72 1.69 14.63
C PHE A 325 1.65 0.52 14.95
N ALA A 326 1.09 -0.68 15.16
CA ALA A 326 1.87 -1.86 15.52
C ALA A 326 1.57 -3.01 14.57
N ARG A 327 2.63 -3.67 14.05
CA ARG A 327 2.48 -4.85 13.19
C ARG A 327 3.38 -6.01 13.59
N GLY A 328 2.83 -7.22 13.67
CA GLY A 328 3.57 -8.44 13.98
C GLY A 328 4.41 -8.87 12.79
N ILE A 329 3.72 -9.11 11.67
CA ILE A 329 4.33 -9.39 10.38
C ILE A 329 3.74 -8.45 9.34
N TYR A 330 4.61 -7.78 8.60
CA TYR A 330 4.30 -7.19 7.31
C TYR A 330 5.10 -7.91 6.24
N LEU A 331 4.42 -8.43 5.22
CA LEU A 331 5.06 -8.99 4.03
C LEU A 331 4.44 -8.36 2.79
N TRP A 332 5.25 -7.66 2.02
CA TRP A 332 4.99 -7.45 0.60
C TRP A 332 5.62 -8.62 -0.16
N GLY A 333 4.79 -9.45 -0.77
CA GLY A 333 5.25 -10.68 -1.41
C GLY A 333 4.54 -11.01 -2.71
N GLY A 334 3.73 -10.09 -3.26
CA GLY A 334 2.95 -10.27 -4.49
C GLY A 334 2.08 -11.54 -4.51
N ALA A 335 1.59 -11.93 -5.69
CA ALA A 335 0.65 -13.04 -5.85
C ALA A 335 1.08 -14.38 -5.19
N GLY A 336 2.38 -14.68 -5.13
CA GLY A 336 2.92 -15.90 -4.53
C GLY A 336 3.44 -15.74 -3.09
N GLY A 337 3.26 -14.57 -2.48
CA GLY A 337 3.72 -14.26 -1.13
C GLY A 337 3.06 -15.17 -0.09
N ARG A 338 3.85 -15.67 0.87
CA ARG A 338 3.37 -16.62 1.89
C ARG A 338 3.81 -16.28 3.31
N VAL A 339 2.88 -16.34 4.26
CA VAL A 339 3.17 -16.36 5.70
C VAL A 339 2.71 -17.67 6.32
N THR A 340 3.60 -18.36 7.03
CA THR A 340 3.29 -19.54 7.85
C THR A 340 3.55 -19.23 9.31
N ASN A 341 2.51 -19.21 10.16
CA ASN A 341 2.66 -19.03 11.60
C ASN A 341 2.50 -20.37 12.36
N ASN A 342 3.52 -20.77 13.11
CA ASN A 342 3.47 -21.95 13.99
C ASN A 342 3.51 -21.59 15.49
N GLN A 343 3.50 -20.30 15.84
CA GLN A 343 3.76 -19.82 17.20
C GLN A 343 2.81 -18.69 17.63
N ASN A 344 3.12 -17.98 18.72
CA ASN A 344 2.35 -16.84 19.16
C ASN A 344 2.86 -15.56 18.52
N ILE A 345 2.00 -14.87 17.77
CA ILE A 345 2.20 -13.48 17.34
C ILE A 345 1.22 -12.63 18.14
N LYS A 346 1.74 -11.80 19.03
CA LYS A 346 0.96 -10.90 19.89
C LYS A 346 1.36 -9.46 19.60
N VAL A 347 0.39 -8.65 19.24
CA VAL A 347 0.59 -7.26 18.84
C VAL A 347 -0.31 -6.38 19.66
N LYS A 348 0.26 -5.36 20.30
CA LYS A 348 -0.47 -4.37 21.06
C LYS A 348 -0.15 -2.97 20.56
N SER A 349 -1.18 -2.20 20.29
CA SER A 349 -1.11 -0.79 19.94
C SER A 349 -1.96 0.01 20.92
N ALA A 350 -1.38 1.01 21.59
CA ALA A 350 -2.13 1.83 22.54
C ALA A 350 -1.75 3.32 22.49
N SER A 351 -2.76 4.18 22.37
CA SER A 351 -2.58 5.63 22.42
C SER A 351 -3.52 6.29 23.44
N GLN A 352 -3.04 7.25 24.24
CA GLN A 352 -3.92 7.99 25.16
C GLN A 352 -4.70 9.10 24.46
N GLY A 353 -4.09 9.79 23.50
CA GLY A 353 -4.64 11.02 22.90
C GLY A 353 -4.96 10.94 21.42
N LYS A 354 -4.61 9.83 20.74
CA LYS A 354 -4.76 9.65 19.28
C LYS A 354 -5.20 8.23 18.96
N GLN A 355 -5.31 7.88 17.68
CA GLN A 355 -5.75 6.54 17.27
C GLN A 355 -4.73 5.45 17.59
N ALA A 356 -5.20 4.21 17.68
CA ALA A 356 -4.34 3.03 17.85
C ALA A 356 -4.72 1.96 16.82
N ILE A 357 -3.73 1.48 16.07
CA ILE A 357 -3.93 0.46 15.02
C ILE A 357 -2.96 -0.70 15.25
N ALA A 358 -3.48 -1.94 15.21
CA ALA A 358 -2.73 -3.17 15.42
C ALA A 358 -3.02 -4.23 14.34
N TYR A 359 -1.97 -4.78 13.74
CA TYR A 359 -2.04 -5.90 12.79
C TYR A 359 -1.20 -7.08 13.29
N ALA A 360 -1.79 -8.25 13.52
CA ALA A 360 -0.97 -9.44 13.81
C ALA A 360 -0.25 -9.94 12.56
N VAL A 361 -0.98 -10.12 11.45
CA VAL A 361 -0.41 -10.38 10.12
C VAL A 361 -1.01 -9.40 9.11
N CYS A 362 -0.13 -8.71 8.39
CA CYS A 362 -0.44 -7.89 7.23
C CYS A 362 0.33 -8.45 6.02
N LEU A 363 -0.38 -8.90 5.00
CA LEU A 363 0.21 -9.49 3.81
C LEU A 363 -0.36 -8.83 2.55
N GLN A 364 0.52 -8.26 1.73
CA GLN A 364 0.22 -7.98 0.34
C GLN A 364 0.69 -9.17 -0.49
N GLY A 365 -0.18 -10.16 -0.62
CA GLY A 365 0.12 -11.43 -1.28
C GLY A 365 -0.94 -12.53 -1.11
N GLY A 366 -0.57 -13.76 -1.45
CA GLY A 366 -1.55 -14.80 -1.76
C GLY A 366 -1.91 -15.77 -0.64
N GLN A 367 -1.02 -16.02 0.34
CA GLN A 367 -1.19 -17.19 1.23
C GLN A 367 -0.85 -16.91 2.70
N VAL A 368 -1.77 -17.25 3.60
CA VAL A 368 -1.52 -17.28 5.05
C VAL A 368 -1.90 -18.65 5.61
N THR A 369 -0.98 -19.30 6.30
CA THR A 369 -1.24 -20.50 7.11
C THR A 369 -1.01 -20.17 8.58
N ASN A 370 -2.05 -20.27 9.41
CA ASN A 370 -1.93 -20.07 10.85
C ASN A 370 -2.20 -21.36 11.63
N ASN A 371 -1.17 -21.87 12.31
CA ASN A 371 -1.24 -23.02 13.21
C ASN A 371 -1.11 -22.62 14.69
N GLY A 372 -0.75 -21.37 14.97
CA GLY A 372 -0.47 -20.86 16.31
C GLY A 372 -1.53 -19.88 16.82
N LEU A 373 -1.10 -18.91 17.62
CA LEU A 373 -1.95 -17.81 18.10
C LEU A 373 -1.60 -16.53 17.32
N LEU A 374 -2.61 -15.88 16.75
CA LEU A 374 -2.54 -14.49 16.34
C LEU A 374 -3.37 -13.66 17.31
N GLN A 375 -2.79 -12.63 17.90
CA GLN A 375 -3.48 -11.71 18.78
C GLN A 375 -3.13 -10.27 18.42
N ALA A 376 -4.13 -9.46 18.10
CA ALA A 376 -4.00 -8.03 17.86
C ALA A 376 -4.91 -7.26 18.82
N ASP A 377 -4.33 -6.38 19.64
CA ASP A 377 -5.02 -5.57 20.61
C ASP A 377 -4.77 -4.08 20.31
N ALA A 378 -5.84 -3.32 20.04
CA ALA A 378 -5.80 -1.88 19.82
C ALA A 378 -6.58 -1.15 20.90
N ILE A 379 -5.97 -0.16 21.55
CA ILE A 379 -6.54 0.51 22.72
C ILE A 379 -6.35 2.03 22.60
N THR A 380 -7.42 2.80 22.64
CA THR A 380 -7.29 4.26 22.76
C THR A 380 -8.37 4.89 23.64
N ASN A 381 -8.05 6.06 24.21
CA ASN A 381 -9.05 6.96 24.81
C ASN A 381 -9.53 8.06 23.83
N ALA A 382 -8.98 8.10 22.61
CA ALA A 382 -9.39 8.96 21.51
C ALA A 382 -10.37 8.23 20.56
N ASP A 383 -10.51 8.75 19.34
CA ASP A 383 -11.68 8.47 18.50
C ASP A 383 -11.70 7.07 17.85
N GLN A 384 -10.56 6.38 17.65
CA GLN A 384 -10.55 5.10 16.92
C GLN A 384 -9.43 4.12 17.35
N ALA A 385 -9.83 2.86 17.60
CA ALA A 385 -8.94 1.72 17.82
C ALA A 385 -9.24 0.64 16.77
N LEU A 386 -8.26 0.23 15.96
CA LEU A 386 -8.44 -0.81 14.94
C LEU A 386 -7.52 -1.99 15.19
N ALA A 387 -8.08 -3.20 15.28
CA ALA A 387 -7.30 -4.42 15.48
C ALA A 387 -7.63 -5.47 14.40
N PHE A 388 -6.60 -5.99 13.75
CA PHE A 388 -6.69 -6.97 12.67
C PHE A 388 -5.89 -8.22 13.04
N GLY A 389 -6.55 -9.38 13.11
CA GLY A 389 -5.87 -10.66 13.27
C GLY A 389 -5.07 -11.02 12.01
N ILE A 390 -5.77 -11.10 10.88
CA ILE A 390 -5.15 -11.27 9.55
C ILE A 390 -5.78 -10.24 8.61
N TRP A 391 -4.92 -9.40 8.03
CA TRP A 391 -5.26 -8.57 6.88
C TRP A 391 -4.45 -9.02 5.69
N VAL A 392 -5.13 -9.44 4.62
CA VAL A 392 -4.49 -9.83 3.36
C VAL A 392 -5.15 -9.05 2.24
N ALA A 393 -4.33 -8.34 1.47
CA ALA A 393 -4.74 -7.78 0.20
C ALA A 393 -3.93 -8.46 -0.91
N ASN A 394 -4.59 -8.70 -2.03
CA ASN A 394 -3.94 -9.13 -3.24
C ASN A 394 -4.59 -8.35 -4.38
N GLY A 395 -3.95 -8.31 -5.54
CA GLY A 395 -4.63 -7.77 -6.71
C GLY A 395 -5.65 -8.77 -7.24
N LYS A 396 -5.56 -9.15 -8.51
CA LYS A 396 -6.50 -10.12 -9.12
C LYS A 396 -6.30 -11.59 -8.72
N ASN A 397 -5.34 -11.85 -7.83
CA ASN A 397 -4.87 -13.19 -7.54
C ASN A 397 -5.59 -13.78 -6.33
N PRO A 398 -5.93 -15.08 -6.33
CA PRO A 398 -6.63 -15.71 -5.21
C PRO A 398 -5.85 -15.56 -3.91
N ILE A 399 -6.56 -15.18 -2.86
CA ILE A 399 -6.07 -15.23 -1.48
C ILE A 399 -6.50 -16.56 -0.87
N THR A 400 -5.59 -17.26 -0.21
CA THR A 400 -5.88 -18.47 0.58
C THR A 400 -5.45 -18.26 2.01
N VAL A 401 -6.39 -18.35 2.95
CA VAL A 401 -6.08 -18.37 4.37
C VAL A 401 -6.48 -19.73 4.95
N THR A 402 -5.51 -20.45 5.52
CA THR A 402 -5.73 -21.69 6.26
C THR A 402 -5.45 -21.45 7.73
N ASN A 403 -6.50 -21.48 8.56
CA ASN A 403 -6.35 -21.36 10.01
C ASN A 403 -6.64 -22.71 10.68
N SER A 404 -5.68 -23.25 11.42
CA SER A 404 -5.87 -24.36 12.38
C SER A 404 -5.60 -23.94 13.83
N GLY A 405 -5.09 -22.71 14.02
CA GLY A 405 -4.79 -22.09 15.30
C GLY A 405 -5.92 -21.21 15.84
N LYS A 406 -5.55 -20.24 16.68
CA LYS A 406 -6.46 -19.26 17.29
C LYS A 406 -6.14 -17.86 16.81
N ILE A 407 -7.18 -17.07 16.52
CA ILE A 407 -7.06 -15.67 16.12
C ILE A 407 -7.91 -14.83 17.08
N ILE A 408 -7.34 -13.76 17.60
CA ILE A 408 -7.95 -12.83 18.55
C ILE A 408 -7.70 -11.41 18.03
N ALA A 409 -8.75 -10.66 17.76
CA ALA A 409 -8.67 -9.22 17.54
C ALA A 409 -9.54 -8.50 18.57
N GLN A 410 -8.97 -7.52 19.24
CA GLN A 410 -9.65 -6.72 20.26
C GLN A 410 -9.41 -5.24 20.03
N SER A 411 -10.49 -4.46 19.96
CA SER A 411 -10.42 -3.00 19.95
C SER A 411 -11.14 -2.42 21.17
N LYS A 412 -10.58 -1.36 21.72
CA LYS A 412 -11.21 -0.54 22.75
C LYS A 412 -11.05 0.92 22.36
N GLY A 413 -12.13 1.52 21.87
CA GLY A 413 -12.19 2.93 21.46
C GLY A 413 -12.65 3.87 22.58
N GLY A 414 -12.33 5.15 22.45
CA GLY A 414 -12.63 6.22 23.40
C GLY A 414 -13.87 7.06 23.09
N ILE A 415 -14.21 7.96 24.02
CA ILE A 415 -15.42 8.80 24.19
C ILE A 415 -16.77 8.04 24.38
N LYS A 416 -17.07 6.97 23.62
CA LYS A 416 -18.30 6.17 23.81
C LYS A 416 -18.13 4.89 24.63
N GLY A 417 -16.89 4.41 24.79
CA GLY A 417 -16.58 3.19 25.54
C GLY A 417 -16.93 1.90 24.80
N ASP A 418 -17.04 1.95 23.48
CA ASP A 418 -17.34 0.80 22.64
C ASP A 418 -16.14 -0.17 22.63
N THR A 419 -16.44 -1.46 22.86
CA THR A 419 -15.46 -2.53 22.87
C THR A 419 -15.84 -3.58 21.83
N GLY A 420 -14.93 -3.83 20.88
CA GLY A 420 -15.04 -4.91 19.92
C GLY A 420 -14.14 -6.08 20.31
N SER A 421 -14.63 -7.31 20.21
CA SER A 421 -13.76 -8.48 20.24
C SER A 421 -14.31 -9.56 19.32
N ILE A 422 -13.45 -10.05 18.42
CA ILE A 422 -13.71 -11.22 17.60
C ILE A 422 -12.65 -12.28 17.94
N VAL A 423 -13.11 -13.52 18.07
CA VAL A 423 -12.27 -14.68 18.35
C VAL A 423 -12.66 -15.80 17.39
N SER A 424 -11.75 -16.19 16.49
CA SER A 424 -11.87 -17.41 15.69
C SER A 424 -11.06 -18.54 16.29
N THR A 425 -11.72 -19.66 16.53
CA THR A 425 -11.12 -20.88 17.11
C THR A 425 -11.41 -22.14 16.29
N ALA A 426 -12.18 -22.04 15.21
CA ALA A 426 -12.52 -23.18 14.36
C ALA A 426 -11.59 -23.21 13.15
N PRO A 427 -11.18 -24.41 12.68
CA PRO A 427 -10.46 -24.51 11.43
C PRO A 427 -11.27 -23.88 10.30
N HIS A 428 -10.66 -22.95 9.56
CA HIS A 428 -11.32 -22.20 8.51
C HIS A 428 -10.41 -22.08 7.30
N GLU A 429 -10.97 -22.35 6.12
CA GLU A 429 -10.34 -22.10 4.83
C GLU A 429 -11.22 -21.10 4.08
N SER A 430 -10.65 -19.97 3.72
CA SER A 430 -11.34 -18.91 2.98
C SER A 430 -10.57 -18.57 1.72
N THR A 431 -11.34 -18.35 0.64
CA THR A 431 -10.84 -17.83 -0.62
C THR A 431 -11.55 -16.53 -0.95
N SER A 432 -10.77 -15.50 -1.29
CA SER A 432 -11.25 -14.20 -1.78
C SER A 432 -10.42 -13.79 -2.99
N ASN A 433 -10.99 -12.99 -3.88
CA ASN A 433 -10.38 -12.64 -5.15
C ASN A 433 -9.65 -11.28 -5.15
N THR A 434 -9.77 -10.47 -4.08
CA THR A 434 -9.22 -9.10 -4.01
C THR A 434 -8.75 -8.74 -2.60
N GLU A 435 -9.63 -8.79 -1.60
CA GLU A 435 -9.27 -8.51 -0.20
C GLU A 435 -9.86 -9.56 0.73
N PHE A 436 -9.11 -9.96 1.75
CA PHE A 436 -9.59 -10.83 2.81
C PHE A 436 -9.15 -10.33 4.17
N GLN A 437 -10.14 -10.02 5.01
CA GLN A 437 -9.95 -9.69 6.41
C GLN A 437 -10.55 -10.82 7.24
N LEU A 438 -9.76 -11.39 8.14
CA LEU A 438 -10.27 -12.34 9.14
C LEU A 438 -10.13 -11.72 10.53
N ASP A 439 -11.25 -11.70 11.26
CA ASP A 439 -11.38 -11.23 12.63
C ASP A 439 -10.82 -9.81 12.83
N TRP A 440 -11.64 -8.81 12.49
CA TRP A 440 -11.34 -7.40 12.72
C TRP A 440 -12.29 -6.76 13.75
N CYS A 441 -11.79 -5.82 14.53
CA CYS A 441 -12.58 -4.98 15.42
C CYS A 441 -12.19 -3.50 15.26
N GLY A 442 -13.19 -2.63 15.21
CA GLY A 442 -13.04 -1.17 15.07
C GLY A 442 -13.97 -0.41 15.99
#